data_AF-A0A916IAI7-F1
#
_entry.id   AF-A0A916IAI7-F1
#
_cell.length_a   1.000
_cell.length_b   1.000
_cell.length_c   1.000
_cell.angle_alpha   90.00
_cell.angle_beta   90.00
_cell.angle_gamma   90.00
#
_symmetry.space_group_name_H-M   'P 1'
#
loop_
_entity.id
_entity.type
_entity.pdbx_description
1 polymer ?
#
loop_
_entity_poly.entity_id
_entity_poly.type
_entity_poly.pdbx_seq_one_letter_code
_entity_poly.pdbx_strand_id
1 'polypeptide(L)'
;MPRTTLNDRARKQRIRAREYNKLRRQMIKLESITDAQIATLKKIEAVMEKGQLPTTQDIPDWEALREMGVIRLDGDQVILTSVGGDVLDAEEA
;
A
#
# COMPACT_ATOMS: atom_id res chain seq x y z
N MET A 1 16.74 -17.53 -30.40
CA MET A 1 17.89 -17.21 -29.52
C MET A 1 17.67 -17.92 -28.18
N PRO A 2 18.51 -18.89 -27.78
CA PRO A 2 18.33 -19.64 -26.53
C PRO A 2 18.61 -18.76 -25.31
N ARG A 3 17.80 -18.90 -24.26
CA ARG A 3 17.94 -18.16 -22.99
C ARG A 3 19.14 -18.74 -22.23
N THR A 4 20.29 -18.08 -22.30
CA THR A 4 21.48 -18.46 -21.52
C THR A 4 21.33 -18.07 -20.05
N THR A 5 21.91 -18.86 -19.14
CA THR A 5 21.86 -18.65 -17.68
C THR A 5 22.41 -17.27 -17.25
N LEU A 6 23.37 -16.72 -18.00
CA LEU A 6 23.93 -15.38 -17.80
C LEU A 6 22.91 -14.27 -18.11
N ASN A 7 22.14 -14.40 -19.20
CA ASN A 7 21.06 -13.48 -19.55
C ASN A 7 19.91 -13.53 -18.53
N ASP A 8 19.64 -14.71 -17.96
CA ASP A 8 18.60 -14.86 -16.92
C ASP A 8 19.03 -14.23 -15.58
N ARG A 9 20.32 -14.33 -15.20
CA ARG A 9 20.86 -13.67 -14.00
C ARG A 9 20.77 -12.14 -14.10
N ALA A 10 21.17 -11.57 -15.24
CA ALA A 10 21.08 -10.13 -15.49
C ALA A 10 19.62 -9.64 -15.55
N ARG A 11 18.70 -10.46 -16.07
CA ARG A 11 17.27 -10.19 -16.05
C ARG A 11 16.71 -10.20 -14.62
N LYS A 12 17.04 -11.22 -13.83
CA LYS A 12 16.62 -11.34 -12.42
C LYS A 12 17.15 -10.19 -11.57
N GLN A 13 18.39 -9.76 -11.76
CA GLN A 13 18.94 -8.59 -11.07
C GLN A 13 18.17 -7.31 -11.40
N ARG A 14 17.83 -7.09 -12.68
CA ARG A 14 17.00 -5.94 -13.08
C ARG A 14 15.59 -5.98 -12.46
N ILE A 15 14.99 -7.16 -12.36
CA ILE A 15 13.69 -7.35 -11.70
C ILE A 15 13.80 -7.00 -10.20
N ARG A 16 14.78 -7.57 -9.49
CA ARG A 16 15.00 -7.29 -8.06
C ARG A 16 15.27 -5.81 -7.79
N ALA A 17 16.08 -5.15 -8.63
CA ALA A 17 16.37 -3.72 -8.48
C ALA A 17 15.11 -2.86 -8.64
N ARG A 18 14.21 -3.23 -9.56
CA ARG A 18 12.91 -2.55 -9.73
C ARG A 18 12.00 -2.75 -8.51
N GLU A 19 11.92 -3.97 -7.99
CA GLU A 19 11.14 -4.29 -6.79
C GLU A 19 11.69 -3.56 -5.57
N TYR A 20 13.01 -3.54 -5.38
CA TYR A 20 13.66 -2.81 -4.29
C TYR A 20 13.38 -1.31 -4.35
N ASN A 21 13.51 -0.70 -5.54
CA ASN A 21 13.21 0.72 -5.70
C ASN A 21 11.73 1.05 -5.47
N LYS A 22 10.82 0.13 -5.82
CA LYS A 22 9.39 0.26 -5.53
C LYS A 22 9.12 0.23 -4.02
N LEU A 23 9.66 -0.78 -3.33
CA LEU A 23 9.54 -0.93 -1.87
C LEU A 23 10.14 0.26 -1.13
N ARG A 24 11.31 0.74 -1.54
CA ARG A 24 11.97 1.90 -0.93
C ARG A 24 11.12 3.17 -1.07
N ARG A 25 10.48 3.40 -2.21
CA ARG A 25 9.56 4.54 -2.39
C ARG A 25 8.32 4.41 -1.53
N GLN A 26 7.80 3.19 -1.34
CA GLN A 26 6.67 2.95 -0.45
C GLN A 26 7.03 3.24 1.01
N MET A 27 8.18 2.74 1.48
CA MET A 27 8.72 3.02 2.82
C MET A 27 8.86 4.52 3.11
N ILE A 28 9.45 5.29 2.19
CA ILE A 28 9.61 6.75 2.38
C ILE A 28 8.26 7.44 2.52
N LYS A 29 7.25 7.01 1.76
CA LYS A 29 5.92 7.61 1.87
C LYS A 29 5.22 7.23 3.18
N LEU A 30 5.40 5.98 3.63
CA LEU A 30 4.91 5.50 4.93
C LEU A 30 5.53 6.27 6.10
N GLU A 31 6.83 6.59 6.05
CA GLU A 31 7.49 7.45 7.05
C GLU A 31 6.91 8.86 7.11
N SER A 32 6.29 9.32 6.02
CA SER A 32 5.66 10.64 5.92
C SER A 32 4.13 10.62 6.08
N ILE A 33 3.56 9.50 6.55
CA ILE A 33 2.11 9.43 6.76
C ILE A 33 1.70 10.46 7.81
N THR A 34 0.61 11.18 7.54
CA THR A 34 0.13 12.22 8.46
C THR A 34 -0.91 11.66 9.44
N ASP A 35 -1.05 12.30 10.60
CA ASP A 35 -2.07 11.94 11.59
C ASP A 35 -3.50 11.95 11.00
N ALA A 36 -3.75 12.88 10.07
CA ALA A 36 -5.02 12.94 9.35
C ALA A 36 -5.25 11.70 8.47
N GLN A 37 -4.19 11.20 7.82
CA GLN A 37 -4.23 9.98 7.01
C GLN A 37 -4.41 8.73 7.87
N ILE A 38 -3.78 8.68 9.04
CA ILE A 38 -3.98 7.63 10.05
C ILE A 38 -5.44 7.64 10.53
N ALA A 39 -6.00 8.81 10.82
CA ALA A 39 -7.41 8.93 11.22
C ALA A 39 -8.38 8.45 10.12
N THR A 40 -8.08 8.68 8.83
CA THR A 40 -8.85 8.07 7.73
C THR A 40 -8.69 6.56 7.68
N LEU A 41 -7.50 6.01 7.92
CA LEU A 41 -7.29 4.55 7.97
C LEU A 41 -8.10 3.91 9.11
N LYS A 42 -8.11 4.51 10.31
CA LYS A 42 -8.95 4.07 11.44
C LYS A 42 -10.44 4.08 11.10
N LYS A 43 -10.90 5.10 10.36
CA LYS A 43 -12.30 5.13 9.88
C LYS A 43 -12.60 4.02 8.89
N ILE A 44 -11.67 3.75 7.96
CA ILE A 44 -11.82 2.68 6.97
C ILE A 44 -11.92 1.33 7.67
N GLU A 45 -11.02 1.06 8.62
CA GLU A 45 -11.03 -0.16 9.43
C GLU A 45 -12.35 -0.31 10.19
N ALA A 46 -12.79 0.73 10.91
CA ALA A 46 -14.05 0.69 11.65
C ALA A 46 -15.30 0.49 10.76
N VAL A 47 -15.26 0.90 9.49
CA VAL A 47 -16.34 0.64 8.52
C VAL A 47 -16.25 -0.80 8.00
N MET A 48 -15.04 -1.30 7.75
CA MET A 48 -14.80 -2.69 7.35
C MET A 48 -15.20 -3.69 8.43
N GLU A 49 -14.91 -3.40 9.71
CA GLU A 49 -15.35 -4.23 10.84
C GLU A 49 -16.88 -4.33 10.95
N LYS A 50 -17.59 -3.29 10.53
CA LYS A 50 -19.06 -3.27 10.46
C LYS A 50 -19.61 -4.03 9.24
N GLY A 51 -18.74 -4.66 8.45
CA GLY A 51 -19.10 -5.41 7.25
C GLY A 51 -19.43 -4.52 6.04
N GLN A 52 -19.03 -3.25 6.06
CA GLN A 52 -19.23 -2.31 4.96
C GLN A 52 -17.88 -1.95 4.34
N LEU A 53 -17.86 -1.71 3.03
CA LEU A 53 -16.66 -1.26 2.33
C LEU A 53 -16.83 0.23 2.02
N PRO A 54 -15.95 1.11 2.55
CA PRO A 54 -16.03 2.53 2.27
C PRO A 54 -15.71 2.81 0.80
N THR A 55 -16.35 3.85 0.25
CA THR A 55 -16.18 4.24 -1.15
C THR A 55 -15.06 5.26 -1.29
N THR A 56 -14.45 5.36 -2.46
CA THR A 56 -13.44 6.41 -2.75
C THR A 56 -13.95 7.82 -2.54
N GLN A 57 -15.25 8.06 -2.65
CA GLN A 57 -15.88 9.36 -2.39
C GLN A 57 -15.87 9.76 -0.91
N ASP A 58 -15.88 8.78 -0.02
CA ASP A 58 -15.95 8.99 1.43
C ASP A 58 -14.57 9.24 2.05
N ILE A 59 -13.50 8.98 1.29
CA ILE A 59 -12.12 9.02 1.76
C ILE A 59 -11.36 10.15 1.07
N PRO A 60 -11.08 11.26 1.79
CA PRO A 60 -10.19 12.29 1.28
C PRO A 60 -8.78 11.71 1.07
N ASP A 61 -8.10 12.13 0.00
CA ASP A 61 -6.74 11.72 -0.37
C ASP A 61 -6.51 10.20 -0.52
N TRP A 62 -7.54 9.46 -0.95
CA TRP A 62 -7.44 8.02 -1.21
C TRP A 62 -6.32 7.67 -2.22
N GLU A 63 -5.99 8.56 -3.15
CA GLU A 63 -4.90 8.35 -4.12
C GLU A 63 -3.55 8.22 -3.42
N ALA A 64 -3.26 9.08 -2.44
CA ALA A 64 -2.01 9.04 -1.69
C ALA A 64 -1.91 7.75 -0.84
N LEU A 65 -3.00 7.38 -0.16
CA LEU A 65 -3.10 6.14 0.60
C LEU A 65 -2.88 4.90 -0.29
N ARG A 66 -3.42 4.92 -1.51
CA ARG A 66 -3.22 3.85 -2.49
C ARG A 66 -1.77 3.79 -2.99
N GLU A 67 -1.14 4.93 -3.23
CA GLU A 67 0.26 4.98 -3.65
C GLU A 67 1.22 4.51 -2.56
N MET A 68 0.88 4.75 -1.29
CA MET A 68 1.58 4.21 -0.13
C MET A 68 1.40 2.70 -0.01
N GLY A 69 0.29 2.16 -0.54
CA GLY A 69 -0.02 0.74 -0.51
C GLY A 69 -0.73 0.29 0.76
N VAL A 70 -1.16 1.22 1.62
CA VAL A 70 -1.97 0.96 2.82
C VAL A 70 -3.43 0.64 2.48
N ILE A 71 -3.90 1.10 1.32
CA ILE A 71 -5.22 0.73 0.79
C ILE A 71 -5.13 0.18 -0.63
N ARG A 72 -6.10 -0.65 -0.97
CA ARG A 72 -6.35 -1.19 -2.30
C ARG A 72 -7.76 -0.82 -2.74
N LEU A 73 -7.94 -0.62 -4.04
CA LEU A 73 -9.26 -0.45 -4.62
C LEU A 73 -9.75 -1.75 -5.24
N ASP A 74 -11.01 -2.08 -4.99
CA ASP A 74 -11.77 -3.10 -5.71
C ASP A 74 -13.01 -2.43 -6.34
N GLY A 75 -12.88 -2.03 -7.60
CA GLY A 75 -13.82 -1.09 -8.22
C GLY A 75 -13.79 0.27 -7.52
N ASP A 76 -14.95 0.71 -7.03
CA ASP A 76 -15.11 1.96 -6.25
C ASP A 76 -14.93 1.76 -4.74
N GLN A 77 -14.76 0.51 -4.30
CA GLN A 77 -14.62 0.16 -2.90
C GLN A 77 -13.16 0.19 -2.46
N VAL A 78 -12.95 0.64 -1.22
CA VAL A 78 -11.64 0.72 -0.59
C VAL A 78 -11.47 -0.42 0.41
N ILE A 79 -10.36 -1.14 0.28
CA ILE A 79 -9.97 -2.26 1.12
C ILE A 79 -8.65 -1.91 1.81
N LEU A 80 -8.59 -2.05 3.13
CA LEU A 80 -7.35 -1.94 3.89
C LEU A 80 -6.41 -3.12 3.55
N THR A 81 -5.14 -2.84 3.25
CA THR A 81 -4.14 -3.90 3.05
C THR A 81 -3.51 -4.29 4.38
N SER A 82 -2.73 -5.39 4.40
CA SER A 82 -1.94 -5.77 5.57
C SER A 82 -1.01 -4.65 6.04
N VAL A 83 -0.46 -3.87 5.11
CA VAL A 83 0.39 -2.71 5.42
C VAL A 83 -0.40 -1.62 6.10
N GLY A 84 -1.67 -1.42 5.74
CA GLY A 84 -2.56 -0.48 6.41
C GLY A 84 -2.82 -0.90 7.87
N GLY A 85 -3.05 -2.19 8.11
CA GLY A 85 -3.19 -2.75 9.46
C GLY A 85 -1.91 -2.57 10.28
N ASP A 86 -0.76 -2.95 9.73
CA ASP A 86 0.54 -2.82 10.43
C ASP A 86 0.84 -1.36 10.84
N VAL A 87 0.42 -0.38 10.03
CA VAL A 87 0.58 1.05 10.34
C VAL A 87 -0.33 1.50 11.47
N LEU A 88 -1.55 0.96 11.53
CA LEU A 88 -2.49 1.24 12.62
C LEU A 88 -2.02 0.62 13.93
N ASP A 89 -1.57 -0.63 13.89
CA ASP A 89 -1.02 -1.35 15.04
C ASP A 89 0.24 -0.67 15.61
N ALA A 90 1.11 -0.15 14.73
CA ALA A 90 2.33 0.56 15.16
C ALA A 90 2.07 1.91 15.85
N GLU A 91 0.91 2.52 15.62
CA GLU A 91 0.47 3.77 16.27
C GLU A 91 -0.23 3.51 17.61
N GLU A 92 -0.78 2.31 17.82
CA GLU A 92 -1.43 1.91 19.08
C GLU A 92 -0.45 1.34 20.13
N ALA A 93 0.82 1.12 19.75
CA ALA A 93 1.90 0.57 20.60
C ALA A 93 2.76 1.66 21.27
#